data_AF-A0AAV5GSQ9-F1
#
_entry.id   AF-A0AAV5GSQ9-F1
#
_cell.length_a   1.000
_cell.length_b   1.000
_cell.length_c   1.000
_cell.angle_alpha   90.00
_cell.angle_beta   90.00
_cell.angle_gamma   90.00
#
_symmetry.space_group_name_H-M   'P 1'
#
loop_
_entity.id
_entity.type
_entity.pdbx_description
1 polymer ?
#
loop_
_entity_poly.entity_id
_entity_poly.type
_entity_poly.pdbx_seq_one_letter_code
_entity_poly.pdbx_strand_id
1 'polypeptide(L)'
;MSALFSPFRRTYTYLQRQAHEQPAVFYSIAIGFVGPIMVLTVPDIRRRFGWKQVERPPTTYPLPNRPREKTEGYEDGWELKA
;
A
#
# COMPACT_ATOMS: atom_id res chain seq x y z
N MET A 1 34.33 0.21 24.37
CA MET A 1 33.40 0.62 23.28
C MET A 1 33.76 0.04 21.90
N SER A 2 34.94 -0.57 21.66
CA SER A 2 35.37 -1.00 20.31
C SER A 2 34.99 -2.43 19.88
N ALA A 3 34.51 -3.27 20.81
CA ALA A 3 34.18 -4.67 20.55
C ALA A 3 32.82 -4.85 19.84
N LEU A 4 31.88 -3.92 20.03
CA LEU A 4 30.53 -3.98 19.46
C LEU A 4 30.50 -3.92 17.92
N PHE A 5 31.49 -3.27 17.30
CA PHE A 5 31.60 -3.14 15.84
C PHE A 5 32.67 -4.06 15.23
N SER A 6 33.31 -4.92 16.04
CA SER A 6 34.33 -5.85 15.55
C SER A 6 33.86 -6.82 14.43
N PRO A 7 32.63 -7.38 14.46
CA PRO A 7 32.21 -8.31 13.41
C PRO A 7 31.95 -7.63 12.06
N PHE A 8 31.72 -6.31 12.05
CA PHE A 8 31.44 -5.55 10.83
C PHE A 8 32.68 -5.01 10.12
N ARG A 9 33.88 -5.20 10.69
CA ARG A 9 35.14 -4.61 10.17
C ARG A 9 35.51 -5.08 8.77
N ARG A 10 35.04 -6.25 8.34
CA ARG A 10 35.32 -6.81 7.00
C ARG A 10 34.07 -6.96 6.13
N THR A 11 32.94 -6.37 6.52
CA THR A 11 31.69 -6.54 5.77
C THR A 11 31.78 -5.98 4.36
N TYR A 12 32.44 -4.84 4.16
CA TYR A 12 32.60 -4.26 2.82
C TYR A 12 33.36 -5.18 1.85
N THR A 13 34.54 -5.67 2.26
CA THR A 13 35.33 -6.57 1.42
C THR A 13 34.65 -7.92 1.21
N TYR A 14 33.89 -8.41 2.20
CA TYR A 14 33.06 -9.60 2.06
C TYR A 14 31.93 -9.41 1.04
N LEU A 15 31.16 -8.32 1.13
CA LEU A 15 30.09 -8.03 0.18
C LEU A 15 30.63 -7.83 -1.25
N GLN A 16 31.75 -7.14 -1.39
CA GLN A 16 32.44 -7.00 -2.68
C GLN A 16 32.83 -8.36 -3.25
N ARG A 17 33.40 -9.25 -2.43
CA ARG A 17 33.76 -10.61 -2.87
C ARG A 17 32.54 -11.40 -3.31
N GLN A 18 31.45 -11.36 -2.55
CA GLN A 18 30.19 -12.04 -2.90
C GLN A 18 29.58 -11.52 -4.20
N ALA A 19 29.68 -10.22 -4.46
CA ALA A 19 29.20 -9.62 -5.71
C ALA A 19 29.96 -10.14 -6.94
N HIS A 20 31.24 -10.52 -6.80
CA HIS A 20 32.06 -11.05 -7.89
C HIS A 20 32.04 -12.59 -7.99
N GLU A 21 32.11 -13.30 -6.86
CA GLU A 21 32.16 -14.78 -6.82
C GLU A 21 30.79 -15.41 -7.04
N GLN A 22 29.72 -14.80 -6.51
CA GLN A 22 28.36 -15.33 -6.54
C GLN A 22 27.34 -14.23 -6.90
N PRO A 23 27.42 -13.63 -8.10
CA PRO A 23 26.60 -12.48 -8.47
C PRO A 23 25.10 -12.78 -8.40
N ALA A 24 24.66 -13.96 -8.83
CA ALA A 24 23.24 -14.32 -8.82
C ALA A 24 22.63 -14.31 -7.41
N VAL A 25 23.36 -14.84 -6.42
CA VAL A 25 22.89 -14.88 -5.02
C VAL A 25 22.93 -13.47 -4.40
N PHE A 26 24.02 -12.74 -4.62
CA PHE A 26 24.18 -11.40 -4.06
C PHE A 26 23.11 -10.43 -4.57
N TYR A 27 22.93 -10.33 -5.89
CA TYR A 27 22.01 -9.36 -6.48
C TYR A 27 20.54 -9.78 -6.32
N SER A 28 20.21 -11.07 -6.26
CA SER A 28 18.83 -11.51 -5.96
C SER A 28 18.41 -11.07 -4.56
N ILE A 29 19.28 -11.22 -3.56
CA ILE A 29 19.02 -10.74 -2.20
C ILE A 29 18.93 -9.21 -2.17
N ALA A 30 19.87 -8.51 -2.80
CA ALA A 30 19.88 -7.05 -2.83
C ALA A 30 18.59 -6.48 -3.45
N ILE A 31 18.20 -6.95 -4.64
CA ILE A 31 16.98 -6.52 -5.33
C ILE A 31 15.74 -6.96 -4.53
N GLY A 32 15.76 -8.15 -3.94
CA GLY A 32 14.71 -8.66 -3.06
C GLY A 32 14.46 -7.75 -1.87
N PHE A 33 15.51 -7.19 -1.25
CA PHE A 33 15.38 -6.22 -0.14
C PHE A 33 14.99 -4.81 -0.59
N VAL A 34 15.37 -4.39 -1.81
CA VAL A 34 14.98 -3.08 -2.35
C VAL A 34 13.45 -2.95 -2.42
N GLY A 35 12.72 -4.02 -2.76
CA GLY A 35 11.25 -4.03 -2.80
C GLY A 35 10.58 -3.59 -1.47
N PRO A 36 10.77 -4.33 -0.36
CA PRO A 36 10.22 -3.96 0.95
C PRO A 36 10.66 -2.57 1.43
N ILE A 37 11.92 -2.18 1.17
CA ILE A 37 12.40 -0.84 1.51
C ILE A 37 11.61 0.24 0.76
N MET A 38 11.34 0.03 -0.52
CA MET A 38 10.53 0.96 -1.31
C MET A 38 9.08 1.02 -0.82
N VAL A 39 8.47 -0.11 -0.45
CA VAL A 39 7.10 -0.13 0.09
C VAL A 39 6.98 0.73 1.35
N LEU A 40 8.03 0.76 2.19
CA LEU A 40 8.04 1.57 3.41
C LEU A 40 8.39 3.04 3.15
N THR A 41 9.33 3.32 2.25
CA THR A 41 9.87 4.69 2.08
C THR A 41 9.14 5.51 1.02
N VAL A 42 8.74 4.89 -0.10
CA VAL A 42 8.15 5.59 -1.25
C VAL A 42 6.81 6.26 -0.93
N PRO A 43 5.86 5.66 -0.18
CA PRO A 43 4.56 6.28 0.07
C PRO A 43 4.66 7.66 0.74
N ASP A 44 5.52 7.80 1.74
CA ASP A 44 5.68 9.06 2.47
C ASP A 44 6.38 10.12 1.63
N ILE A 45 7.38 9.73 0.83
CA ILE A 45 8.01 10.62 -0.15
C ILE A 45 6.96 11.09 -1.16
N ARG A 46 6.14 10.17 -1.69
CA ARG A 46 5.11 10.47 -2.69
C ARG A 46 4.04 11.42 -2.14
N ARG A 47 3.60 11.24 -0.88
CA ARG A 47 2.66 12.14 -0.19
C ARG A 47 3.22 13.55 -0.04
N ARG A 48 4.52 13.70 0.26
CA ARG A 48 5.18 15.02 0.36
C ARG A 48 5.23 15.75 -0.98
N PHE A 49 5.25 15.02 -2.10
CA PHE A 49 5.15 15.60 -3.44
C PHE A 49 3.71 15.89 -3.90
N GLY A 50 2.74 15.91 -2.98
CA GLY A 50 1.35 16.26 -3.28
C GLY A 50 0.51 15.14 -3.87
N TRP A 51 1.02 13.90 -3.89
CA TRP A 51 0.21 12.77 -4.29
C TRP A 51 -0.82 12.41 -3.22
N LYS A 52 -2.11 12.38 -3.61
CA LYS A 52 -3.21 11.91 -2.78
C LYS A 52 -3.69 10.54 -3.30
N GLN A 53 -4.02 9.65 -2.37
CA GLN A 53 -4.62 8.37 -2.70
C GLN A 53 -6.03 8.59 -3.28
N VAL A 54 -6.36 7.87 -4.36
CA VAL A 54 -7.68 7.90 -4.97
C VAL A 54 -8.70 7.33 -3.99
N GLU A 55 -9.86 7.98 -3.91
CA GLU A 55 -10.99 7.50 -3.11
C GLU A 55 -11.48 6.15 -3.65
N ARG A 56 -11.88 5.25 -2.76
CA ARG A 56 -12.33 3.92 -3.18
C ARG A 56 -13.67 4.06 -3.89
N PRO A 57 -13.85 3.49 -5.10
CA PRO A 57 -15.16 3.49 -5.74
C PRO A 57 -16.16 2.69 -4.89
N PRO A 58 -17.45 3.07 -4.93
CA PRO A 58 -18.48 2.34 -4.20
C PRO A 58 -18.62 0.93 -4.78
N THR A 59 -18.53 -0.08 -3.90
CA THR A 59 -18.73 -1.49 -4.27
C THR A 59 -20.19 -1.92 -4.16
N THR A 60 -21.03 -1.12 -3.51
CA THR A 60 -22.45 -1.37 -3.27
C THR A 60 -23.26 -0.12 -3.56
N TYR A 61 -24.58 -0.27 -3.69
CA TYR A 61 -25.47 0.88 -3.79
C TYR A 61 -25.25 1.80 -2.58
N PRO A 62 -25.02 3.11 -2.78
CA PRO A 62 -24.77 4.04 -1.68
C PRO A 62 -26.09 4.32 -0.95
N LEU A 63 -26.38 3.55 0.11
CA LEU A 63 -27.52 3.84 0.96
C LEU A 63 -27.20 5.06 1.84
N PRO A 64 -28.06 6.08 1.86
CA PRO A 64 -27.90 7.20 2.77
C PRO A 64 -28.15 6.74 4.22
N ASN A 65 -27.26 7.11 5.15
CA ASN A 65 -27.42 6.81 6.57
C ASN A 65 -28.38 7.81 7.23
N ARG A 66 -29.66 7.78 6.82
CA ARG A 66 -30.72 8.63 7.35
C ARG A 66 -32.03 7.84 7.59
N PRO A 67 -32.89 8.27 8.52
CA PRO A 67 -34.22 7.70 8.67
C PRO A 67 -35.06 7.83 7.40
N ARG A 68 -36.06 6.96 7.25
CA ARG A 68 -36.99 7.02 6.11
C ARG A 68 -37.80 8.31 6.15
N GLU A 69 -37.83 9.01 5.03
CA GLU A 69 -38.72 10.15 4.79
C GLU A 69 -39.95 9.66 4.02
N LYS A 70 -41.13 10.20 4.34
CA LYS A 70 -42.35 9.95 3.56
C LYS A 70 -42.22 10.63 2.19
N THR A 71 -42.50 9.90 1.12
CA THR A 71 -42.42 10.39 -0.27
C THR A 71 -43.81 10.33 -0.91
N GLU A 72 -44.20 11.38 -1.63
CA GLU A 72 -45.48 11.48 -2.34
C GLU A 72 -45.22 11.57 -3.87
N GLY A 73 -46.22 11.24 -4.71
CA GLY A 73 -46.19 11.54 -6.16
C GLY A 73 -46.32 10.36 -7.14
N TYR A 74 -46.26 9.11 -6.66
CA TYR A 74 -46.44 7.89 -7.48
C TYR A 74 -47.46 6.93 -6.85
N GLU A 75 -48.48 7.46 -6.18
CA GLU A 75 -49.52 6.61 -5.59
C GLU A 75 -50.46 6.03 -6.68
N ASP A 76 -50.88 4.78 -6.49
CA ASP A 76 -51.72 4.05 -7.43
C ASP A 76 -53.14 4.65 -7.49
N GLY A 77 -53.40 5.52 -8.47
CA GLY A 77 -54.68 6.21 -8.66
C GLY A 77 -55.83 5.35 -9.20
N TRP A 78 -55.73 4.02 -9.14
CA TRP A 78 -56.76 3.11 -9.62
C TRP A 78 -57.36 2.33 -8.43
N GLU A 79 -58.60 2.69 -8.06
CA GLU A 79 -59.32 2.01 -6.98
C GLU A 79 -59.63 0.56 -7.35
N LEU A 80 -59.06 -0.40 -6.62
CA LEU A 80 -59.54 -1.78 -6.59
C LEU A 80 -60.87 -1.82 -5.84
N LYS A 81 -61.99 -1.73 -6.56
CA LYS A 81 -63.31 -2.07 -6.01
C LYS A 81 -63.35 -3.58 -5.76
N ALA A 82 -63.30 -3.96 -4.48
CA ALA A 82 -63.53 -5.31 -4.00
C ALA A 82 -64.98 -5.75 -4.22
#